data_AF-A0A2V9DPN4-F1
#
_entry.id   AF-A0A2V9DPN4-F1
#
_cell.length_a   1.000
_cell.length_b   1.000
_cell.length_c   1.000
_cell.angle_alpha   90.00
_cell.angle_beta   90.00
_cell.angle_gamma   90.00
#
_symmetry.space_group_name_H-M   'P 1'
#
loop_
_entity.id
_entity.type
_entity.pdbx_description
1 polymer ?
#
loop_
_entity_poly.entity_id
_entity_poly.type
_entity_poly.pdbx_seq_one_letter_code
_entity_poly.pdbx_strand_id
1 'polypeptide(L)'
;MFLRLITDSFARQPRRKLLTTAALALGTAIATATLTVALDVGDRLAREFRSLGANLLVTPEADTLPLQIGGVDYRPVDSGIFLSETQLGKLKTIFWRNNVIGFAPFLDVPVKVISVISPGTGAYLKSYPSDPFRTTLIGTWYRHDVSIPNGGGVFSTGVAVLNRAKLWNFVPAIPVHNSRSPESSRVAGRRTTLLSRLWQSPRHFPGNPDNTGGFW
;
A
#
# COMPACT_ATOMS: atom_id res chain seq x y z
N MET A 1 17.20 -15.21 60.15
CA MET A 1 18.58 -14.74 60.43
C MET A 1 19.25 -14.13 59.19
N PHE A 2 19.24 -14.79 58.02
CA PHE A 2 19.91 -14.33 56.80
C PHE A 2 19.44 -12.97 56.23
N LEU A 3 18.12 -12.73 56.13
CA LEU A 3 17.59 -11.43 55.67
C LEU A 3 18.01 -10.27 56.58
N ARG A 4 18.09 -10.50 57.89
CA ARG A 4 18.59 -9.51 58.87
C ARG A 4 20.07 -9.17 58.61
N LEU A 5 20.89 -10.18 58.32
CA LEU A 5 22.29 -9.97 57.94
C LEU A 5 22.44 -9.19 56.63
N ILE A 6 21.56 -9.43 55.65
CA ILE A 6 21.55 -8.67 54.39
C ILE A 6 21.18 -7.20 54.66
N THR A 7 20.09 -6.94 55.39
CA THR A 7 19.64 -5.57 55.68
C THR A 7 20.64 -4.79 56.54
N ASP A 8 21.27 -5.44 57.52
CA ASP A 8 22.32 -4.83 58.35
C ASP A 8 23.58 -4.52 57.53
N SER A 9 23.90 -5.35 56.53
CA SER A 9 24.97 -5.04 55.59
C SER A 9 24.63 -3.78 54.79
N PHE A 10 23.40 -3.61 54.30
CA PHE A 10 22.96 -2.40 53.59
C PHE A 10 23.08 -1.12 54.45
N ALA A 11 22.81 -1.20 55.75
CA ALA A 11 22.86 -0.05 56.67
C ALA A 11 24.29 0.44 57.01
N ARG A 12 25.33 -0.39 56.89
CA ARG A 12 26.70 -0.04 57.34
C ARG A 12 27.46 0.95 56.45
N GLN A 13 27.17 1.04 55.14
CA GLN A 13 27.85 1.96 54.21
C GLN A 13 26.89 2.53 53.16
N PRO A 14 25.86 3.30 53.57
CA PRO A 14 24.77 3.70 52.68
C PRO A 14 25.24 4.60 51.54
N ARG A 15 26.18 5.52 51.77
CA ARG A 15 26.67 6.46 50.74
C ARG A 15 27.30 5.75 49.54
N ARG A 16 28.20 4.80 49.78
CA ARG A 16 28.89 4.08 48.69
C ARG A 16 27.94 3.19 47.90
N LYS A 17 27.00 2.54 48.59
CA LYS A 17 25.97 1.69 47.98
C LYS A 17 24.96 2.50 47.16
N LEU A 18 24.53 3.67 47.68
CA LEU A 18 23.66 4.58 46.95
C LEU A 18 24.30 5.05 45.65
N LEU A 19 25.58 5.41 45.66
CA LEU A 19 26.29 5.82 44.44
C LEU A 19 26.37 4.68 43.40
N THR A 20 26.67 3.45 43.83
CA THR A 20 26.71 2.29 42.93
C THR A 20 25.33 1.97 42.35
N THR A 21 24.27 1.97 43.18
CA THR A 21 22.90 1.74 42.72
C THR A 21 22.43 2.86 41.81
N ALA A 22 22.77 4.12 42.11
CA ALA A 22 22.43 5.25 41.26
C ALA A 22 23.12 5.15 39.90
N ALA A 23 24.42 4.82 39.86
CA ALA A 23 25.15 4.62 38.61
C ALA A 23 24.55 3.46 37.79
N LEU A 24 24.22 2.34 38.43
CA LEU A 24 23.57 1.21 37.77
C LEU A 24 22.18 1.59 37.22
N ALA A 25 21.36 2.24 38.04
CA ALA A 25 20.04 2.71 37.65
C ALA A 25 20.12 3.65 36.44
N LEU A 26 21.06 4.60 36.47
CA LEU A 26 21.27 5.57 35.40
C LEU A 26 21.77 4.88 34.11
N GLY A 27 22.68 3.92 34.22
CA GLY A 27 23.13 3.10 33.08
C GLY A 27 21.97 2.28 32.46
N THR A 28 21.16 1.62 33.28
CA THR A 28 20.00 0.87 32.80
C THR A 28 18.92 1.78 32.21
N ALA A 29 18.72 2.97 32.78
CA ALA A 29 17.77 3.95 32.25
C ALA A 29 18.20 4.46 30.88
N ILE A 30 19.49 4.79 30.70
CA ILE A 30 20.04 5.19 29.41
C ILE A 30 19.90 4.05 28.40
N ALA A 31 20.28 2.82 28.75
CA ALA A 31 20.17 1.67 27.85
C ALA A 31 18.70 1.38 27.44
N THR A 32 17.77 1.55 28.38
CA THR A 32 16.33 1.38 28.10
C THR A 32 15.80 2.51 27.22
N ALA A 33 16.24 3.74 27.45
CA ALA A 33 15.86 4.89 26.64
C ALA A 33 16.36 4.75 25.20
N THR A 34 17.62 4.34 25.00
CA THR A 34 18.16 4.14 23.65
C THR A 34 17.48 2.99 22.92
N LEU A 35 17.17 1.88 23.61
CA LEU A 35 16.40 0.79 23.03
C LEU A 35 14.99 1.25 22.60
N THR A 36 14.32 2.03 23.44
CA THR A 36 12.98 2.54 23.14
C THR A 36 12.99 3.41 21.89
N VAL A 37 13.95 4.34 21.78
CA VAL A 37 14.09 5.19 20.60
C VAL A 37 14.41 4.36 19.35
N ALA A 38 15.31 3.38 19.46
CA ALA A 38 15.64 2.50 18.33
C ALA A 38 14.43 1.72 17.81
N LEU A 39 13.58 1.22 18.72
CA LEU A 39 12.34 0.53 18.36
C LEU A 39 11.31 1.47 17.72
N ASP A 40 11.10 2.66 18.27
CA ASP A 40 10.13 3.63 17.73
C ASP A 40 10.53 4.13 16.33
N VAL A 41 11.80 4.45 16.13
CA VAL A 41 12.32 4.83 14.80
C VAL A 41 12.20 3.67 13.82
N GLY A 42 12.54 2.45 14.23
CA GLY A 42 12.38 1.25 13.40
C GLY A 42 10.93 1.03 12.98
N ASP A 43 9.97 1.17 13.91
CA ASP A 43 8.55 1.04 13.64
C ASP A 43 8.04 2.13 12.69
N ARG A 44 8.52 3.36 12.85
CA ARG A 44 8.17 4.48 11.96
C ARG A 44 8.70 4.24 10.55
N LEU A 45 9.98 3.89 10.41
CA LEU A 45 10.56 3.58 9.10
C LEU A 45 9.82 2.42 8.42
N ALA A 46 9.48 1.37 9.17
CA ALA A 46 8.70 0.26 8.64
C ALA A 46 7.28 0.69 8.20
N ARG A 47 6.64 1.65 8.87
CA ARG A 47 5.36 2.24 8.43
C ARG A 47 5.53 3.04 7.15
N GLU A 48 6.58 3.85 7.03
CA GLU A 48 6.86 4.61 5.81
C GLU A 48 7.20 3.69 4.64
N PHE A 49 8.02 2.66 4.84
CA PHE A 49 8.28 1.69 3.76
C PHE A 49 7.01 0.98 3.28
N ARG A 50 6.03 0.77 4.15
CA ARG A 50 4.71 0.25 3.75
C ARG A 50 3.86 1.30 3.03
N SER A 51 4.01 2.59 3.36
CA SER A 51 3.29 3.68 2.68
C SER A 51 3.79 3.89 1.25
N LEU A 52 5.07 3.60 0.99
CA LEU A 52 5.69 3.63 -0.34
C LEU A 52 5.20 2.50 -1.28
N GLY A 53 4.54 1.46 -0.75
CA GLY A 53 3.92 0.40 -1.55
C GLY A 53 4.78 -0.83 -1.78
N ALA A 54 4.72 -1.41 -2.98
CA ALA A 54 5.38 -2.68 -3.31
C ALA A 54 6.91 -2.53 -3.32
N ASN A 55 7.59 -3.18 -2.38
CA ASN A 55 9.05 -3.07 -2.20
C ASN A 55 9.78 -4.41 -2.36
N LEU A 56 9.27 -5.29 -3.23
CA LEU A 56 9.90 -6.57 -3.56
C LEU A 56 10.09 -6.64 -5.07
N LEU A 57 11.35 -6.72 -5.50
CA LEU A 57 11.69 -7.04 -6.88
C LEU A 57 11.84 -8.56 -7.01
N VAL A 58 11.08 -9.15 -7.92
CA VAL A 58 11.17 -10.58 -8.26
C VAL A 58 11.62 -10.66 -9.71
N THR A 59 12.80 -11.24 -9.94
CA THR A 59 13.35 -11.45 -11.28
C THR A 59 13.39 -12.95 -11.59
N PRO A 60 13.15 -13.34 -12.85
CA PRO A 60 13.29 -14.73 -13.24
C PRO A 60 14.77 -15.14 -13.24
N GLU A 61 15.05 -16.41 -12.90
CA GLU A 61 16.41 -16.95 -12.84
C GLU A 61 17.13 -16.92 -14.19
N ALA A 62 16.38 -16.99 -15.30
CA ALA A 62 16.92 -16.87 -16.65
C ALA A 62 17.47 -15.47 -16.98
N ASP A 63 17.20 -14.45 -16.16
CA ASP A 63 17.63 -13.05 -16.40
C ASP A 63 19.03 -12.73 -15.85
N THR A 64 19.73 -13.70 -15.24
CA THR A 64 21.03 -13.45 -14.59
C THR A 64 22.23 -13.56 -15.54
N LEU A 65 22.02 -13.86 -16.83
CA LEU A 65 23.08 -13.94 -17.84
C LEU A 65 22.87 -12.85 -18.90
N PRO A 66 23.75 -11.83 -18.95
CA PRO A 66 23.65 -10.79 -19.97
C PRO A 66 23.97 -11.37 -21.36
N LEU A 67 22.96 -11.57 -22.19
CA LEU A 67 23.12 -11.91 -23.61
C LEU A 67 23.39 -10.63 -24.41
N GLN A 68 24.56 -10.05 -24.21
CA GLN A 68 25.05 -8.92 -25.00
C GLN A 68 25.90 -9.46 -26.15
N ILE A 69 25.39 -9.40 -27.38
CA ILE A 69 26.20 -9.64 -28.59
C ILE A 69 26.50 -8.26 -29.18
N GLY A 70 27.76 -7.83 -29.12
CA GLY A 70 28.18 -6.54 -29.70
C GLY A 70 27.58 -5.30 -29.03
N GLY A 71 27.25 -5.34 -27.73
CA GLY A 71 26.70 -4.20 -26.99
C GLY A 71 25.20 -3.94 -27.21
N VAL A 72 24.53 -4.81 -27.97
CA VAL A 72 23.07 -4.82 -28.13
C VAL A 72 22.50 -5.92 -27.24
N ASP A 73 21.52 -5.57 -26.41
CA ASP A 73 20.77 -6.53 -25.61
C ASP A 73 19.83 -7.33 -26.53
N TYR A 74 20.12 -8.61 -26.73
CA TYR A 74 19.31 -9.51 -27.56
C TYR A 74 18.21 -10.21 -26.76
N ARG A 75 17.95 -9.79 -25.52
CA ARG A 75 16.74 -10.17 -24.81
C ARG A 75 15.51 -9.77 -25.63
N PRO A 76 14.53 -10.66 -25.84
CA PRO A 76 13.22 -10.23 -26.32
C PRO A 76 12.64 -9.28 -25.26
N VAL A 77 12.59 -7.98 -25.59
CA VAL A 77 11.77 -6.99 -24.89
C VAL A 77 10.35 -7.57 -24.89
N ASP A 78 9.85 -7.96 -23.71
CA ASP A 78 8.53 -8.57 -23.48
C ASP A 78 8.36 -10.08 -23.66
N SER A 79 9.41 -10.91 -23.54
CA SER A 79 9.13 -12.33 -23.27
C SER A 79 8.52 -12.50 -21.87
N GLY A 80 7.20 -12.59 -21.81
CA GLY A 80 6.35 -12.74 -20.61
C GLY A 80 6.69 -13.95 -19.73
N ILE A 81 7.83 -13.89 -19.06
CA ILE A 81 8.21 -14.84 -18.02
C ILE A 81 7.48 -14.42 -16.75
N PHE A 82 6.24 -14.88 -16.63
CA PHE A 82 5.43 -14.71 -15.44
C PHE A 82 5.91 -15.65 -14.33
N LEU A 83 5.81 -15.19 -13.08
CA LEU A 83 6.01 -16.04 -11.92
C LEU A 83 4.86 -17.06 -11.84
N SER A 84 5.18 -18.36 -11.76
CA SER A 84 4.17 -19.40 -11.57
C SER A 84 3.43 -19.20 -10.25
N GLU A 85 2.10 -19.32 -10.26
CA GLU A 85 1.25 -19.16 -9.07
C GLU A 85 1.68 -20.08 -7.92
N THR A 86 2.07 -21.32 -8.23
CA THR A 86 2.54 -22.31 -7.25
C THR A 86 3.77 -21.84 -6.46
N GLN A 87 4.53 -20.90 -7.01
CA GLN A 87 5.75 -20.37 -6.38
C GLN A 87 5.49 -19.15 -5.51
N LEU A 88 4.28 -18.56 -5.53
CA LEU A 88 3.95 -17.38 -4.71
C LEU A 88 4.10 -17.64 -3.21
N GLY A 89 3.90 -18.88 -2.77
CA GLY A 89 4.14 -19.28 -1.37
C GLY A 89 5.60 -19.09 -0.94
N LYS A 90 6.56 -19.12 -1.86
CA LYS A 90 7.99 -18.86 -1.58
C LYS A 90 8.24 -17.43 -1.09
N LEU A 91 7.36 -16.47 -1.38
CA LEU A 91 7.45 -15.11 -0.83
C LEU A 91 7.35 -15.09 0.71
N LYS A 92 6.79 -16.14 1.32
CA LYS A 92 6.74 -16.31 2.78
C LYS A 92 7.90 -17.14 3.35
N THR A 93 8.87 -17.54 2.52
CA THR A 93 10.07 -18.26 2.96
C THR A 93 11.34 -17.39 2.97
N ILE A 94 11.32 -16.20 2.36
CA ILE A 94 12.47 -15.29 2.33
C ILE A 94 12.75 -14.66 3.71
N PHE A 95 13.95 -14.10 3.88
CA PHE A 95 14.34 -13.41 5.12
C PHE A 95 13.32 -12.34 5.56
N TRP A 96 12.81 -11.57 4.61
CA TRP A 96 11.82 -10.50 4.85
C TRP A 96 10.37 -10.99 4.98
N ARG A 97 10.10 -12.29 5.11
CA ARG A 97 8.75 -12.88 5.13
C ARG A 97 7.78 -12.22 6.11
N ASN A 98 8.26 -11.76 7.26
CA ASN A 98 7.43 -11.13 8.30
C ASN A 98 6.94 -9.74 7.89
N ASN A 99 7.60 -9.09 6.92
CA ASN A 99 7.21 -7.79 6.39
C ASN A 99 6.29 -7.88 5.16
N VAL A 100 6.05 -9.08 4.64
CA VAL A 100 5.06 -9.33 3.58
C VAL A 100 3.67 -9.49 4.20
N ILE A 101 2.89 -8.40 4.17
CA ILE A 101 1.52 -8.32 4.72
C ILE A 101 0.51 -8.94 3.75
N GLY A 102 0.77 -8.85 2.46
CA GLY A 102 -0.05 -9.41 1.40
C GLY A 102 0.53 -9.05 0.03
N PHE A 103 -0.07 -9.60 -1.00
CA PHE A 103 0.20 -9.33 -2.41
C PHE A 103 -1.07 -9.63 -3.21
N ALA A 104 -1.23 -8.94 -4.33
CA ALA A 104 -2.35 -9.11 -5.25
C ALA A 104 -1.77 -9.16 -6.67
N PRO A 105 -1.46 -10.35 -7.19
CA PRO A 105 -0.85 -10.47 -8.51
C PRO A 105 -1.86 -10.02 -9.58
N PHE A 106 -1.33 -9.51 -10.69
CA PHE A 106 -2.12 -9.32 -11.90
C PHE A 106 -2.05 -10.60 -12.73
N LEU A 107 -3.20 -11.06 -13.20
CA LEU A 107 -3.33 -12.26 -14.01
C LEU A 107 -3.84 -11.86 -15.39
N ASP A 108 -3.01 -12.09 -16.40
CA ASP A 108 -3.33 -11.77 -17.79
C ASP A 108 -3.86 -13.04 -18.46
N VAL A 109 -5.16 -13.09 -18.71
CA VAL A 109 -5.82 -14.23 -19.33
C VAL A 109 -6.27 -13.86 -20.73
N PRO A 110 -5.73 -14.48 -21.80
CA PRO A 110 -6.22 -14.25 -23.14
C PRO A 110 -7.63 -14.83 -23.28
N VAL A 111 -8.61 -13.99 -23.60
CA VAL A 111 -10.02 -14.37 -23.74
C VAL A 111 -10.52 -14.09 -25.16
N LYS A 112 -11.54 -14.86 -25.57
CA LYS A 112 -12.28 -14.65 -26.80
C LYS A 112 -13.63 -14.04 -26.45
N VAL A 113 -13.92 -12.86 -27.00
CA VAL A 113 -15.18 -12.15 -26.75
C VAL A 113 -16.17 -12.54 -27.83
N ILE A 114 -17.35 -13.01 -27.40
CA ILE A 114 -18.42 -13.52 -28.27
C ILE A 114 -19.33 -12.37 -28.77
N SER A 115 -19.44 -11.28 -28.00
CA SER A 115 -20.20 -10.10 -28.40
C SER A 115 -19.71 -8.84 -27.68
N VAL A 116 -19.68 -7.71 -28.38
CA VAL A 116 -19.36 -6.39 -27.83
C VAL A 116 -20.52 -5.43 -28.08
N ILE A 117 -20.86 -4.58 -27.10
CA ILE A 117 -21.84 -3.51 -27.27
C ILE A 117 -21.08 -2.25 -27.69
N SER A 118 -21.42 -1.67 -28.85
CA SER A 118 -20.81 -0.40 -29.27
C SER A 118 -21.26 0.75 -28.36
N PRO A 119 -20.32 1.47 -27.71
CA PRO A 119 -20.66 2.66 -26.94
C PRO A 119 -21.31 3.72 -27.86
N GLY A 120 -22.51 4.18 -27.50
CA GLY A 120 -23.23 5.25 -28.21
C GLY A 120 -24.32 4.80 -29.19
N THR A 121 -24.28 3.57 -29.72
CA THR A 121 -25.34 3.03 -30.60
C THR A 121 -26.15 1.91 -29.97
N GLY A 122 -25.62 1.25 -28.93
CA GLY A 122 -26.31 0.11 -28.28
C GLY A 122 -26.42 -1.14 -29.15
N ALA A 123 -25.79 -1.13 -30.34
CA ALA A 123 -25.78 -2.25 -31.26
C ALA A 123 -24.83 -3.35 -30.76
N TYR A 124 -25.28 -4.60 -30.85
CA TYR A 124 -24.48 -5.77 -30.54
C TYR A 124 -23.63 -6.17 -31.74
N LEU A 125 -22.32 -6.05 -31.62
CA LEU A 125 -21.36 -6.63 -32.56
C LEU A 125 -21.13 -8.09 -32.14
N LYS A 126 -21.63 -9.05 -32.92
CA LYS A 126 -21.34 -10.48 -32.74
C LYS A 126 -20.01 -10.80 -33.42
N SER A 127 -19.11 -11.48 -32.71
CA SER A 127 -17.94 -12.09 -33.34
C SER A 127 -18.34 -13.43 -33.96
N TYR A 128 -17.82 -13.71 -35.16
CA TYR A 128 -18.07 -14.97 -35.83
C TYR A 128 -17.03 -16.01 -35.35
N PRO A 129 -17.38 -17.30 -35.30
CA PRO A 129 -16.44 -18.36 -34.90
C PRO A 129 -15.15 -18.39 -35.72
N SER A 130 -15.21 -17.90 -36.97
CA SER A 130 -14.09 -17.79 -37.90
C SER A 130 -13.12 -16.64 -37.61
N ASP A 131 -13.55 -15.62 -36.87
CA ASP A 131 -12.71 -14.47 -36.48
C ASP A 131 -13.13 -13.96 -35.09
N PRO A 132 -12.74 -14.67 -34.01
CA PRO A 132 -13.10 -14.29 -32.66
C PRO A 132 -12.33 -13.03 -32.24
N PHE A 133 -13.04 -12.05 -31.70
CA PHE A 133 -12.39 -10.89 -31.08
C PHE A 133 -11.57 -11.35 -29.88
N ARG A 134 -10.24 -11.21 -29.95
CA ARG A 134 -9.33 -11.60 -28.87
C ARG A 134 -8.95 -10.37 -28.06
N THR A 135 -9.02 -10.50 -26.74
CA THR A 135 -8.55 -9.47 -25.82
C THR A 135 -7.94 -10.13 -24.59
N THR A 136 -7.18 -9.37 -23.80
CA THR A 136 -6.63 -9.85 -22.53
C THR A 136 -7.53 -9.39 -21.40
N LEU A 137 -8.05 -10.34 -20.64
CA LEU A 137 -8.71 -10.06 -19.37
C LEU A 137 -7.62 -9.95 -18.30
N ILE A 138 -7.49 -8.75 -17.71
CA ILE A 138 -6.59 -8.52 -16.59
C ILE A 138 -7.39 -8.67 -15.30
N GLY A 139 -7.06 -9.69 -14.52
CA GLY A 139 -7.67 -9.97 -13.22
C GLY A 139 -6.69 -9.75 -12.07
N THR A 140 -7.21 -9.72 -10.85
CA THR A 140 -6.42 -9.81 -9.62
C THR A 140 -7.22 -10.51 -8.53
N TRP A 141 -6.56 -10.90 -7.44
CA TRP A 141 -7.22 -11.55 -6.32
C TRP A 141 -7.85 -10.55 -5.38
N TYR A 142 -9.16 -10.68 -5.15
CA TYR A 142 -9.84 -9.94 -4.09
C TYR A 142 -9.43 -10.44 -2.70
N ARG A 143 -9.62 -11.75 -2.45
CA ARG A 143 -9.11 -12.48 -1.29
C ARG A 143 -8.74 -13.88 -1.75
N HIS A 144 -7.53 -14.33 -1.45
CA HIS A 144 -7.03 -15.63 -1.89
C HIS A 144 -6.09 -16.22 -0.84
N ASP A 145 -6.11 -17.53 -0.69
CA ASP A 145 -5.32 -18.25 0.29
C ASP A 145 -4.21 -19.03 -0.42
N VAL A 146 -2.96 -18.74 -0.08
CA VAL A 146 -1.78 -19.34 -0.69
C VAL A 146 -1.11 -20.28 0.30
N SER A 147 -0.85 -21.52 -0.11
CA SER A 147 -0.12 -22.49 0.72
C SER A 147 1.36 -22.12 0.80
N ILE A 148 1.91 -22.11 2.01
CA ILE A 148 3.33 -21.86 2.24
C ILE A 148 4.09 -23.20 2.18
N PRO A 149 5.14 -23.33 1.36
CA PRO A 149 5.97 -24.52 1.32
C PRO A 149 6.56 -24.91 2.70
N ASN A 150 6.99 -26.16 2.84
CA ASN A 150 7.67 -26.68 4.03
C ASN A 150 6.83 -26.60 5.33
N GLY A 151 5.51 -26.77 5.24
CA GLY A 151 4.63 -26.80 6.41
C GLY A 151 4.36 -25.43 7.03
N GLY A 152 4.60 -24.33 6.30
CA GLY A 152 4.35 -22.96 6.79
C GLY A 152 2.89 -22.56 6.94
N GLY A 153 1.95 -23.49 6.69
CA GLY A 153 0.51 -23.25 6.77
C GLY A 153 -0.05 -22.50 5.55
N VAL A 154 -1.14 -21.76 5.77
CA VAL A 154 -1.85 -21.01 4.73
C VAL A 154 -1.70 -19.50 4.98
N PHE A 155 -1.41 -18.75 3.92
CA PHE A 155 -1.27 -17.29 3.94
C PHE A 155 -2.40 -16.63 3.15
N SER A 156 -3.27 -15.88 3.84
CA SER A 156 -4.35 -15.14 3.21
C SER A 156 -3.86 -13.80 2.66
N THR A 157 -4.22 -13.52 1.40
CA THR A 157 -3.67 -12.41 0.60
C THR A 157 -4.74 -11.82 -0.33
N GLY A 158 -4.37 -10.83 -1.16
CA GLY A 158 -5.27 -10.15 -2.10
C GLY A 158 -5.59 -8.70 -1.75
N VAL A 159 -6.31 -8.02 -2.65
CA VAL A 159 -6.62 -6.58 -2.55
C VAL A 159 -7.39 -6.24 -1.26
N ALA A 160 -8.26 -7.13 -0.79
CA ALA A 160 -9.01 -6.93 0.45
C ALA A 160 -8.11 -6.89 1.69
N VAL A 161 -7.02 -7.67 1.70
CA VAL A 161 -6.03 -7.68 2.78
C VAL A 161 -5.17 -6.41 2.71
N LEU A 162 -4.73 -6.04 1.51
CA LEU A 162 -3.88 -4.87 1.27
C LEU A 162 -4.59 -3.54 1.58
N ASN A 163 -5.87 -3.42 1.26
CA ASN A 163 -6.64 -2.18 1.45
C ASN A 163 -7.50 -2.16 2.72
N ARG A 164 -7.30 -3.10 3.66
CA ARG A 164 -8.16 -3.26 4.86
C ARG A 164 -8.30 -1.99 5.71
N ALA A 165 -7.27 -1.13 5.75
CA ALA A 165 -7.25 0.10 6.54
C ALA A 165 -7.64 1.37 5.78
N LYS A 166 -7.93 1.29 4.47
CA LYS A 166 -8.46 2.44 3.72
C LYS A 166 -9.94 2.56 4.03
N LEU A 167 -10.28 3.44 4.97
CA LEU A 167 -11.66 3.84 5.24
C LEU A 167 -12.23 4.48 3.97
N TRP A 168 -13.10 3.76 3.27
CA TRP A 168 -13.81 4.29 2.12
C TRP A 168 -14.79 5.35 2.61
N ASN A 169 -14.69 6.56 2.06
CA ASN A 169 -15.71 7.57 2.26
C ASN A 169 -16.73 7.43 1.13
N PHE A 170 -17.89 6.85 1.43
CA PHE A 170 -18.97 6.73 0.47
C PHE A 170 -19.73 8.05 0.42
N VAL A 171 -19.52 8.83 -0.63
CA VAL A 171 -20.34 10.02 -0.90
C VAL A 171 -21.59 9.55 -1.63
N PRO A 172 -22.80 9.70 -1.06
CA PRO A 172 -24.03 9.35 -1.77
C PRO A 172 -24.18 10.28 -2.97
N ALA A 173 -24.48 9.70 -4.15
CA ALA A 173 -24.88 10.48 -5.30
C ALA A 173 -26.22 11.15 -4.98
N ILE A 174 -26.27 12.49 -5.00
CA ILE A 174 -27.55 13.20 -4.94
C ILE A 174 -28.28 12.88 -6.25
N PRO A 175 -29.48 12.29 -6.22
CA PRO A 175 -30.23 12.01 -7.43
C PRO A 175 -30.57 13.35 -8.09
N VAL A 176 -30.02 13.57 -9.29
CA VAL A 176 -30.46 14.68 -10.14
C VAL A 176 -31.84 14.29 -10.66
N HIS A 177 -32.90 14.87 -10.09
CA HIS A 177 -34.23 14.74 -10.68
C HIS A 177 -34.19 15.36 -12.08
N ASN A 178 -34.24 14.50 -13.11
CA ASN A 178 -34.48 14.93 -14.48
C ASN A 178 -35.97 15.28 -14.59
N SER A 179 -36.34 16.50 -14.22
CA SER A 179 -37.67 17.04 -14.47
C SER A 179 -37.82 17.36 -15.96
N ARG A 180 -37.98 16.32 -16.79
CA ARG A 180 -38.69 16.45 -18.07
C ARG A 180 -40.14 16.08 -17.83
N SER A 181 -40.94 17.07 -17.46
CA SER A 181 -42.37 17.06 -17.74
C SER A 181 -42.63 18.08 -18.87
N PRO A 182 -43.36 17.71 -19.94
CA PRO A 182 -43.69 18.64 -21.01
C PRO A 182 -44.98 19.38 -20.63
N GLU A 183 -44.88 20.62 -20.14
CA GLU A 183 -46.06 21.47 -20.05
C GLU A 183 -45.75 22.95 -20.32
N SER A 184 -46.67 23.54 -21.06
CA SER A 184 -46.55 24.73 -21.88
C SER A 184 -46.64 26.04 -21.11
N SER A 185 -45.82 27.01 -21.53
CA SER A 185 -46.12 28.44 -21.74
C SER A 185 -46.77 29.31 -20.62
N ARG A 186 -46.10 30.46 -20.40
CA ARG A 186 -46.54 31.72 -19.77
C ARG A 186 -46.45 31.79 -18.24
N VAL A 187 -45.56 32.64 -17.74
CA VAL A 187 -45.88 33.98 -17.20
C VAL A 187 -44.58 34.60 -16.67
N ALA A 188 -44.43 35.90 -16.93
CA ALA A 188 -43.32 36.74 -16.55
C ALA A 188 -43.23 36.99 -15.03
N GLY A 189 -41.99 37.18 -14.56
CA GLY A 189 -41.68 38.04 -13.43
C GLY A 189 -41.77 37.43 -12.03
N ARG A 190 -40.61 37.09 -11.46
CA ARG A 190 -40.18 37.56 -10.13
C ARG A 190 -38.76 37.07 -9.81
N ARG A 191 -37.97 37.98 -9.26
CA ARG A 191 -36.61 37.81 -8.74
C ARG A 191 -36.47 36.57 -7.86
N THR A 192 -35.34 35.86 -7.94
CA THR A 192 -34.67 35.29 -6.77
C THR A 192 -33.17 35.16 -7.04
N THR A 193 -32.44 35.98 -6.28
CA THR A 193 -31.01 36.02 -6.00
C THR A 193 -30.56 34.72 -5.31
N LEU A 194 -29.25 34.41 -5.41
CA LEU A 194 -28.44 33.46 -4.62
C LEU A 194 -27.90 32.22 -5.37
N LEU A 195 -27.03 32.46 -6.35
CA LEU A 195 -26.00 31.47 -6.72
C LEU A 195 -24.71 32.19 -7.15
N SER A 196 -23.89 32.58 -6.17
CA SER A 196 -22.47 32.90 -6.40
C SER A 196 -21.68 32.94 -5.09
N ARG A 197 -21.59 31.82 -4.37
CA ARG A 197 -20.69 31.76 -3.20
C ARG A 197 -20.24 30.39 -2.73
N LEU A 198 -19.92 29.44 -3.63
CA LEU A 198 -19.32 28.16 -3.23
C LEU A 198 -18.32 27.61 -4.28
N TRP A 199 -17.54 28.49 -4.87
CA TRP A 199 -16.34 28.11 -5.62
C TRP A 199 -15.17 29.00 -5.20
N GLN A 200 -14.52 28.64 -4.09
CA GLN A 200 -13.18 29.10 -3.75
C GLN A 200 -12.58 28.22 -2.65
N SER A 201 -11.72 27.29 -3.05
CA SER A 201 -10.53 26.89 -2.29
C SER A 201 -9.64 25.96 -3.12
N PRO A 202 -8.51 26.47 -3.66
CA PRO A 202 -7.31 25.67 -3.91
C PRO A 202 -6.53 25.54 -2.59
N ARG A 203 -6.15 24.31 -2.25
CA ARG A 203 -5.33 23.97 -1.08
C ARG A 203 -4.00 24.73 -1.10
N HIS A 204 -3.75 25.53 -0.06
CA HIS A 204 -2.44 26.08 0.29
C HIS A 204 -1.48 24.95 0.71
N PHE A 205 -0.29 24.93 0.11
CA PHE A 205 0.91 24.29 0.66
C PHE A 205 1.55 25.25 1.68
N PRO A 206 2.04 24.80 2.85
CA PRO A 206 2.85 25.65 3.72
C PRO A 206 4.32 25.60 3.25
N GLY A 207 4.77 26.70 2.63
CA GLY A 207 6.19 27.02 2.44
C GLY A 207 6.68 27.92 3.58
N ASN A 208 7.79 27.53 4.19
CA ASN A 208 8.46 28.19 5.32
C ASN A 208 8.88 29.64 4.99
N PRO A 209 8.60 30.65 5.85
CA PRO A 209 9.05 32.02 5.63
C PRO A 209 10.32 32.28 6.45
N ASP A 210 11.49 32.19 5.82
CA ASP A 210 12.72 32.85 6.25
C ASP A 210 13.79 32.70 5.16
N ASN A 211 13.75 33.56 4.13
CA ASN A 211 14.99 34.13 3.59
C ASN A 211 14.69 35.38 2.75
N THR A 212 15.05 36.52 3.30
CA THR A 212 15.07 37.82 2.64
C THR A 212 16.36 37.98 1.84
N GLY A 213 16.21 38.34 0.56
CA GLY A 213 17.14 39.26 -0.11
C GLY A 213 17.97 38.69 -1.26
N GLY A 214 18.05 39.47 -2.33
CA GLY A 214 19.18 39.44 -3.26
C GLY A 214 18.81 39.17 -4.72
N PHE A 215 18.73 40.23 -5.50
CA PHE A 215 18.72 40.23 -6.96
C PHE A 215 19.98 39.61 -7.58
N TRP A 216 19.79 39.06 -8.78
CA TRP A 216 20.71 38.42 -9.74
C TRP A 216 20.95 36.92 -9.58
#